data_AF-A0A1Y5DLT5-F1
#
_entry.id   AF-A0A1Y5DLT5-F1
#
_cell.length_a   1.000
_cell.length_b   1.000
_cell.length_c   1.000
_cell.angle_alpha   90.00
_cell.angle_beta   90.00
_cell.angle_gamma   90.00
#
_symmetry.space_group_name_H-M   'P 1'
#
loop_
_entity.id
_entity.type
_entity.pdbx_description
1 polymer ?
#
loop_
_entity_poly.entity_id
_entity_poly.type
_entity_poly.pdbx_seq_one_letter_code
_entity_poly.pdbx_strand_id
1 'polypeptide(L)'
;MLYGSLRSESYSKKATLEAAKILESFGAEVKVYDPAGLPVFDRENYQHEKVQELHNLAVWSEGMVWCSPELHGNLTSVIKNQIDWIPLSLGAVRPTQGRTLAVMQVSGGSQSFNAVNSLRILGRWMRMFTIPNQSSVAMAWKEFNEDGSMKDSDYRDRIVDVMEELFRMTLLLRDQSDFLTHRFSEHKEDYQQKIDSDLYGRSIK
;
A
#
# COMPACT_ATOMS: atom_id res chain seq x y z
N MET A 1 -4.73 6.02 -1.90
CA MET A 1 -3.43 6.30 -1.24
C MET A 1 -3.68 6.71 0.20
N LEU A 2 -2.82 6.28 1.12
CA LEU A 2 -2.94 6.52 2.57
C LEU A 2 -1.71 7.28 3.09
N TYR A 3 -1.91 8.25 4.00
CA TYR A 3 -0.83 9.01 4.62
C TYR A 3 -0.88 8.98 6.16
N GLY A 4 0.29 9.11 6.81
CA GLY A 4 0.46 8.85 8.25
C GLY A 4 0.52 10.08 9.17
N SER A 5 -0.01 11.24 8.80
CA SER A 5 -0.01 12.41 9.71
C SER A 5 -1.19 13.35 9.44
N LEU A 6 -1.81 13.81 10.54
CA LEU A 6 -2.92 14.77 10.59
C LEU A 6 -2.46 16.23 10.81
N ARG A 7 -1.15 16.48 10.90
CA ARG A 7 -0.63 17.84 11.04
C ARG A 7 -1.03 18.67 9.82
N SER A 8 -1.30 19.96 10.00
CA SER A 8 -1.48 20.91 8.90
C SER A 8 -0.29 20.86 7.94
N GLU A 9 0.92 20.97 8.49
CA GLU A 9 2.19 20.83 7.76
C GLU A 9 2.68 19.37 7.73
N SER A 10 1.89 18.48 7.12
CA SER A 10 2.20 17.05 7.00
C SER A 10 3.04 16.75 5.75
N TYR A 11 4.34 16.48 5.93
CA TYR A 11 5.22 16.09 4.81
C TYR A 11 4.86 14.73 4.19
N SER A 12 4.30 13.79 4.97
CA SER A 12 3.79 12.54 4.40
C SER A 12 2.58 12.79 3.51
N LYS A 13 1.71 13.75 3.87
CA LYS A 13 0.60 14.17 3.01
C LYS A 13 1.12 14.85 1.75
N LYS A 14 2.06 15.79 1.86
CA LYS A 14 2.70 16.46 0.71
C LYS A 14 3.36 15.45 -0.25
N ALA A 15 4.15 14.51 0.27
CA ALA A 15 4.76 13.42 -0.52
C ALA A 15 3.71 12.51 -1.18
N THR A 16 2.61 12.22 -0.50
CA THR A 16 1.48 11.45 -1.06
C THR A 16 0.81 12.20 -2.20
N LEU A 17 0.63 13.52 -2.07
CA LEU A 17 0.02 14.34 -3.12
C LEU A 17 0.93 14.50 -4.34
N GLU A 18 2.26 14.57 -4.15
CA GLU A 18 3.21 14.54 -5.27
C GLU A 18 3.16 13.19 -5.99
N ALA A 19 3.19 12.09 -5.25
CA ALA A 19 3.03 10.75 -5.79
C ALA A 19 1.69 10.56 -6.54
N ALA A 20 0.61 11.19 -6.06
CA ALA A 20 -0.69 11.19 -6.74
C ALA A 20 -0.61 11.85 -8.12
N LYS A 21 -0.03 13.06 -8.20
CA LYS A 21 0.15 13.78 -9.47
C LYS A 21 0.98 12.99 -10.48
N ILE A 22 2.00 12.28 -10.01
CA ILE A 22 2.86 11.43 -10.84
C ILE A 22 2.06 10.22 -11.38
N LEU A 23 1.26 9.56 -10.53
CA LEU A 23 0.41 8.45 -10.99
C LEU A 23 -0.67 8.92 -11.98
N GLU A 24 -1.28 10.07 -11.74
CA GLU A 24 -2.25 10.68 -12.66
C GLU A 24 -1.61 11.00 -14.02
N SER A 25 -0.35 11.47 -14.05
CA SER A 25 0.35 11.73 -15.31
C SER A 25 0.70 10.45 -16.09
N PHE A 26 0.81 9.30 -15.41
CA PHE A 26 0.89 7.99 -16.05
C PHE A 26 -0.48 7.44 -16.49
N GLY A 27 -1.59 8.10 -16.12
CA GLY A 27 -2.95 7.74 -16.52
C GLY A 27 -3.73 6.92 -15.49
N ALA A 28 -3.28 6.88 -14.23
CA ALA A 28 -4.05 6.25 -13.15
C ALA A 28 -5.20 7.15 -12.65
N GLU A 29 -6.35 6.57 -12.31
CA GLU A 29 -7.32 7.24 -11.43
C GLU A 29 -6.81 7.14 -9.99
N VAL A 30 -6.69 8.29 -9.30
CA VAL A 30 -6.11 8.34 -7.95
C VAL A 30 -7.11 8.88 -6.94
N LYS A 31 -7.26 8.16 -5.81
CA LYS A 31 -8.02 8.62 -4.64
C LYS A 31 -7.13 8.67 -3.42
N VAL A 32 -7.11 9.80 -2.73
CA VAL A 32 -6.36 9.98 -1.48
C VAL A 32 -7.36 10.01 -0.32
N TYR A 33 -7.19 9.12 0.64
CA TYR A 33 -8.06 9.04 1.81
C TYR A 33 -7.59 10.05 2.87
N ASP A 34 -8.51 10.87 3.38
CA ASP A 34 -8.24 11.73 4.53
C ASP A 34 -8.57 10.99 5.84
N PRO A 35 -7.60 10.69 6.72
CA PRO A 35 -7.86 9.95 7.94
C PRO A 35 -8.40 10.81 9.09
N ALA A 36 -8.64 12.12 8.88
CA ALA A 36 -9.27 12.96 9.90
C ALA A 36 -10.65 12.39 10.31
N GLY A 37 -10.87 12.24 11.62
CA GLY A 37 -12.12 11.67 12.14
C GLY A 37 -12.24 10.15 12.07
N LEU A 38 -11.24 9.42 11.57
CA LEU A 38 -11.23 7.95 11.64
C LEU A 38 -11.06 7.51 13.12
N PRO A 39 -12.00 6.72 13.69
CA PRO A 39 -11.90 6.26 15.08
C PRO A 39 -10.69 5.36 15.28
N VAL A 40 -10.21 5.24 16.53
CA VAL A 40 -9.20 4.24 16.86
C VAL A 40 -9.79 2.86 16.62
N PHE A 41 -9.00 1.96 16.03
CA PHE A 41 -9.44 0.61 15.74
C PHE A 41 -9.84 -0.15 16.99
N ASP A 42 -11.11 -0.53 17.07
CA ASP A 42 -11.74 -1.19 18.21
C ASP A 42 -12.44 -2.51 17.86
N ARG A 43 -12.53 -2.86 16.56
CA ARG A 43 -13.27 -4.02 16.02
C ARG A 43 -14.78 -3.96 16.19
N GLU A 44 -15.36 -2.80 16.51
CA GLU A 44 -16.80 -2.65 16.78
C GLU A 44 -17.42 -1.60 15.84
N ASN A 45 -16.77 -0.45 15.66
CA ASN A 45 -17.34 0.71 14.97
C ASN A 45 -17.29 0.63 13.43
N TYR A 46 -17.61 -0.52 12.86
CA TYR A 46 -17.60 -0.73 11.40
C TYR A 46 -18.58 0.16 10.64
N GLN A 47 -19.66 0.64 11.28
CA GLN A 47 -20.65 1.52 10.65
C GLN A 47 -20.24 3.00 10.64
N HIS A 48 -19.09 3.35 11.22
CA HIS A 48 -18.60 4.72 11.19
C HIS A 48 -18.30 5.15 9.75
N GLU A 49 -18.72 6.35 9.35
CA GLU A 49 -18.63 6.86 7.97
C GLU A 49 -17.21 6.76 7.40
N LYS A 50 -16.22 7.23 8.15
CA LYS A 50 -14.79 7.13 7.77
C LYS A 50 -14.29 5.69 7.60
N VAL A 51 -14.83 4.74 8.38
CA VAL A 51 -14.47 3.31 8.24
C VAL A 51 -15.08 2.76 6.94
N GLN A 52 -16.35 3.05 6.67
CA GLN A 52 -17.02 2.67 5.42
C GLN A 52 -16.34 3.29 4.19
N GLU A 53 -15.98 4.57 4.24
CA GLU A 53 -15.23 5.24 3.18
C GLU A 53 -13.89 4.53 2.90
N LEU A 54 -13.12 4.24 3.96
CA LEU A 54 -11.86 3.53 3.83
C LEU A 54 -12.03 2.13 3.25
N HIS A 55 -13.07 1.39 3.66
CA HIS A 55 -13.39 0.07 3.11
C HIS A 55 -13.76 0.13 1.64
N ASN A 56 -14.61 1.08 1.25
CA ASN A 56 -15.01 1.26 -0.14
C ASN A 56 -13.82 1.64 -1.02
N LEU A 57 -12.95 2.54 -0.55
CA LEU A 57 -11.72 2.91 -1.25
C LEU A 57 -10.71 1.78 -1.32
N ALA A 58 -10.60 1.00 -0.24
CA ALA A 58 -9.85 -0.25 -0.25
C ALA A 58 -10.44 -1.09 -1.37
N VAL A 59 -11.67 -1.60 -1.28
CA VAL A 59 -12.31 -2.46 -2.31
C VAL A 59 -12.19 -1.94 -3.74
N TRP A 60 -12.35 -0.63 -3.98
CA TRP A 60 -12.20 -0.01 -5.30
C TRP A 60 -10.78 -0.08 -5.87
N SER A 61 -9.73 -0.07 -5.04
CA SER A 61 -8.34 0.01 -5.50
C SER A 61 -7.84 -1.26 -6.22
N GLU A 62 -6.98 -1.06 -7.24
CA GLU A 62 -6.18 -2.12 -7.87
C GLU A 62 -4.73 -2.14 -7.31
N GLY A 63 -4.27 -0.98 -6.84
CA GLY A 63 -2.99 -0.78 -6.19
C GLY A 63 -3.06 0.31 -5.12
N MET A 64 -2.14 0.28 -4.15
CA MET A 64 -2.08 1.26 -3.07
C MET A 64 -0.69 1.87 -2.90
N VAL A 65 -0.69 3.08 -2.34
CA VAL A 65 0.52 3.74 -1.82
C VAL A 65 0.29 4.06 -0.35
N TRP A 66 1.22 3.65 0.51
CA TRP A 66 1.22 3.98 1.93
C TRP A 66 2.43 4.84 2.27
N CYS A 67 2.19 6.06 2.76
CA CYS A 67 3.24 6.99 3.15
C CYS A 67 3.18 7.30 4.65
N SER A 68 4.17 6.86 5.42
CA SER A 68 4.27 7.15 6.85
C SER A 68 5.38 8.13 7.15
N PRO A 69 5.19 9.13 8.03
CA PRO A 69 6.31 9.70 8.75
C PRO A 69 7.01 8.62 9.57
N GLU A 70 8.28 8.83 9.87
CA GLU A 70 8.95 8.12 10.95
C GLU A 70 8.83 8.93 12.25
N LEU A 71 8.16 8.37 13.25
CA LEU A 71 7.98 8.96 14.57
C LEU A 71 8.50 8.00 15.63
N HIS A 72 9.39 8.49 16.50
CA HIS A 72 10.09 7.66 17.49
C HIS A 72 10.74 6.40 16.87
N GLY A 73 11.27 6.53 15.65
CA GLY A 73 11.94 5.45 14.93
C GLY A 73 11.00 4.39 14.36
N ASN A 74 9.71 4.65 14.24
CA ASN A 74 8.71 3.70 13.73
C ASN A 74 7.64 4.38 12.85
N LEU A 75 6.78 3.58 12.22
CA LEU A 75 5.58 4.08 11.53
C LEU A 75 4.60 4.73 12.53
N THR A 76 3.76 5.65 12.04
CA THR A 76 2.85 6.39 12.93
C THR A 76 1.60 5.60 13.29
N SER A 77 0.99 5.96 14.42
CA SER A 77 -0.33 5.44 14.80
C SER A 77 -1.40 5.76 13.74
N VAL A 78 -1.31 6.91 13.07
CA VAL A 78 -2.27 7.34 12.04
C VAL A 78 -2.29 6.37 10.85
N ILE A 79 -1.13 5.98 10.32
CA ILE A 79 -1.10 5.01 9.21
C ILE A 79 -1.47 3.61 9.68
N LYS A 80 -1.02 3.22 10.89
CA LYS A 80 -1.34 1.91 11.45
C LYS A 80 -2.84 1.73 11.67
N ASN A 81 -3.49 2.76 12.21
CA ASN A 81 -4.93 2.77 12.46
C ASN A 81 -5.73 2.59 11.17
N GLN A 82 -5.33 3.25 10.08
CA GLN A 82 -5.95 3.03 8.76
C GLN A 82 -5.80 1.57 8.31
N ILE A 83 -4.59 1.00 8.39
CA ILE A 83 -4.35 -0.39 7.96
C ILE A 83 -5.13 -1.38 8.84
N ASP A 84 -5.21 -1.14 10.15
CA ASP A 84 -5.94 -1.99 11.09
C ASP A 84 -7.45 -2.04 10.79
N TRP A 85 -8.02 -0.94 10.31
CA TRP A 85 -9.41 -0.91 9.89
C TRP A 85 -9.67 -1.72 8.62
N ILE A 86 -8.67 -2.05 7.79
CA ILE A 86 -8.87 -2.85 6.57
C ILE A 86 -8.79 -4.34 6.91
N PRO A 87 -9.89 -5.10 6.88
CA PRO A 87 -9.85 -6.52 7.18
C PRO A 87 -9.31 -7.33 5.99
N LEU A 88 -8.80 -8.53 6.25
CA LEU A 88 -8.43 -9.48 5.19
C LEU A 88 -9.65 -10.01 4.41
N SER A 89 -10.84 -9.94 5.00
CA SER A 89 -12.09 -10.45 4.44
C SER A 89 -13.28 -9.59 4.87
N LEU A 90 -14.09 -9.17 3.90
CA LEU A 90 -15.44 -8.62 4.07
C LEU A 90 -16.42 -9.57 3.39
N GLY A 91 -16.82 -10.63 4.10
CA GLY A 91 -17.62 -11.72 3.53
C GLY A 91 -16.87 -12.44 2.40
N ALA A 92 -17.36 -12.32 1.17
CA ALA A 92 -16.70 -12.88 -0.03
C ALA A 92 -15.59 -11.98 -0.58
N VAL A 93 -15.58 -10.69 -0.23
CA VAL A 93 -14.62 -9.72 -0.78
C VAL A 93 -13.30 -9.79 0.00
N ARG A 94 -12.17 -9.66 -0.70
CA ARG A 94 -10.82 -9.56 -0.12
C ARG A 94 -10.25 -8.17 -0.45
N PRO A 95 -10.37 -7.17 0.45
CA PRO A 95 -10.08 -5.77 0.11
C PRO A 95 -8.62 -5.44 -0.26
N THR A 96 -7.67 -6.34 -0.04
CA THR A 96 -6.24 -6.06 -0.30
C THR A 96 -5.51 -7.20 -0.98
N GLN A 97 -6.08 -8.42 -0.97
CA GLN A 97 -5.42 -9.60 -1.49
C GLN A 97 -5.16 -9.48 -2.99
N GLY A 98 -3.92 -9.75 -3.41
CA GLY A 98 -3.52 -9.75 -4.82
C GLY A 98 -3.22 -8.37 -5.41
N ARG A 99 -3.41 -7.29 -4.64
CA ARG A 99 -3.20 -5.91 -5.10
C ARG A 99 -1.76 -5.48 -4.94
N THR A 100 -1.33 -4.54 -5.77
CA THR A 100 0.02 -3.97 -5.67
C THR A 100 0.12 -2.95 -4.54
N LEU A 101 1.32 -2.82 -3.98
CA LEU A 101 1.59 -1.85 -2.92
C LEU A 101 2.96 -1.19 -3.14
N ALA A 102 3.00 0.13 -3.10
CA ALA A 102 4.22 0.89 -2.87
C ALA A 102 4.25 1.46 -1.45
N VAL A 103 5.43 1.46 -0.84
CA VAL A 103 5.66 2.02 0.50
C VAL A 103 6.61 3.20 0.44
N MET A 104 6.26 4.24 1.18
CA MET A 104 7.02 5.49 1.25
C MET A 104 7.16 5.93 2.71
N GLN A 105 8.25 6.61 3.03
CA GLN A 105 8.36 7.35 4.28
C GLN A 105 8.96 8.74 4.12
N VAL A 106 8.71 9.57 5.13
CA VAL A 106 9.40 10.85 5.34
C VAL A 106 9.98 10.90 6.75
N SER A 107 11.12 11.55 6.93
CA SER A 107 11.76 11.77 8.23
C SER A 107 12.09 13.25 8.43
N GLY A 108 12.03 13.72 9.69
CA GLY A 108 12.53 15.04 10.05
C GLY A 108 14.06 15.10 10.19
N GLY A 109 14.71 13.94 10.38
CA GLY A 109 16.15 13.80 10.59
C GLY A 109 16.87 13.13 9.43
N SER A 110 18.03 12.54 9.72
CA SER A 110 18.81 11.75 8.77
C SER A 110 18.01 10.59 8.17
N GLN A 111 18.50 10.07 7.06
CA GLN A 111 17.83 8.96 6.36
C GLN A 111 17.68 7.74 7.27
N SER A 112 16.51 7.11 7.16
CA SER A 112 16.12 5.91 7.88
C SER A 112 15.21 5.08 6.98
N PHE A 113 14.96 3.82 7.35
CA PHE A 113 14.10 2.91 6.61
C PHE A 113 13.13 2.15 7.53
N ASN A 114 13.03 2.53 8.80
CA ASN A 114 12.27 1.75 9.78
C ASN A 114 10.79 1.70 9.42
N ALA A 115 10.19 2.85 9.07
CA ALA A 115 8.78 2.92 8.73
C ALA A 115 8.46 2.12 7.44
N VAL A 116 9.25 2.27 6.36
CA VAL A 116 9.02 1.48 5.12
C VAL A 116 9.26 -0.01 5.32
N ASN A 117 10.22 -0.41 6.16
CA ASN A 117 10.44 -1.82 6.49
C ASN A 117 9.23 -2.43 7.20
N SER A 118 8.67 -1.72 8.18
CA SER A 118 7.45 -2.16 8.85
C SER A 118 6.24 -2.16 7.92
N LEU A 119 6.08 -1.15 7.06
CA LEU A 119 5.00 -1.10 6.07
C LEU A 119 5.10 -2.26 5.06
N ARG A 120 6.30 -2.64 4.64
CA ARG A 120 6.52 -3.79 3.75
C ARG A 120 6.10 -5.10 4.40
N ILE A 121 6.42 -5.29 5.68
CA ILE A 121 5.96 -6.45 6.46
C ILE A 121 4.42 -6.45 6.60
N LEU A 122 3.81 -5.26 6.81
CA LEU A 122 2.36 -5.12 6.84
C LEU A 122 1.73 -5.44 5.48
N GLY A 123 2.29 -4.97 4.38
CA GLY A 123 1.82 -5.28 3.02
C GLY A 123 1.78 -6.78 2.75
N ARG A 124 2.80 -7.51 3.21
CA ARG A 124 2.83 -8.97 3.17
C ARG A 124 1.74 -9.62 4.03
N TRP A 125 1.45 -9.10 5.24
CA TRP A 125 0.29 -9.57 6.02
C TRP A 125 -1.04 -9.29 5.33
N MET A 126 -1.16 -8.16 4.64
CA MET A 126 -2.31 -7.80 3.83
C MET A 126 -2.40 -8.56 2.50
N ARG A 127 -1.50 -9.53 2.26
CA ARG A 127 -1.45 -10.37 1.04
C ARG A 127 -1.30 -9.53 -0.24
N MET A 128 -0.61 -8.40 -0.15
CA MET A 128 -0.35 -7.49 -1.26
C MET A 128 1.00 -7.81 -1.92
N PHE A 129 1.09 -7.57 -3.22
CA PHE A 129 2.33 -7.57 -3.97
C PHE A 129 3.06 -6.24 -3.74
N THR A 130 3.88 -6.18 -2.69
CA THR A 130 4.66 -4.98 -2.40
C THR A 130 5.83 -4.87 -3.36
N ILE A 131 5.84 -3.83 -4.19
CA ILE A 131 6.86 -3.64 -5.23
C ILE A 131 8.27 -3.52 -4.62
N PRO A 132 9.34 -3.92 -5.32
CA PRO A 132 10.70 -3.81 -4.83
C PRO A 132 11.10 -2.39 -4.42
N ASN A 133 10.82 -1.40 -5.26
CA ASN A 133 11.28 -0.03 -5.05
C ASN A 133 10.48 0.65 -3.93
N GLN A 134 11.10 1.63 -3.26
CA GLN A 134 10.51 2.38 -2.16
C GLN A 134 11.16 3.76 -2.01
N SER A 135 10.43 4.70 -1.41
CA SER A 135 10.93 6.06 -1.13
C SER A 135 11.14 6.30 0.36
N SER A 136 12.26 6.94 0.71
CA SER A 136 12.53 7.45 2.06
C SER A 136 13.17 8.83 1.96
N VAL A 137 12.38 9.88 2.21
CA VAL A 137 12.81 11.27 2.13
C VAL A 137 13.35 11.72 3.49
N ALA A 138 14.66 11.93 3.58
CA ALA A 138 15.30 12.45 4.78
C ALA A 138 15.16 13.97 4.88
N MET A 139 15.21 14.53 6.10
CA MET A 139 15.06 15.96 6.36
C MET A 139 13.95 16.61 5.52
N ALA A 140 12.78 15.99 5.47
CA ALA A 140 11.75 16.29 4.46
C ALA A 140 11.36 17.77 4.40
N TRP A 141 11.47 18.50 5.51
CA TRP A 141 11.25 19.96 5.55
C TRP A 141 12.16 20.78 4.62
N LYS A 142 13.30 20.24 4.16
CA LYS A 142 14.17 20.86 3.16
C LYS A 142 13.76 20.56 1.72
N GLU A 143 12.99 19.50 1.50
CA GLU A 143 12.66 18.93 0.18
C GLU A 143 11.33 19.45 -0.37
N PHE A 144 10.61 20.28 0.38
CA PHE A 144 9.38 20.92 -0.06
C PHE A 144 9.55 22.44 -0.10
N ASN A 145 8.91 23.07 -1.10
CA ASN A 145 8.77 24.50 -1.21
C ASN A 145 7.68 25.02 -0.26
N GLU A 146 7.62 26.34 -0.08
CA GLU A 146 6.62 26.99 0.77
C GLU A 146 5.18 26.76 0.28
N ASP A 147 4.98 26.62 -1.04
CA ASP A 147 3.70 26.29 -1.67
C ASP A 147 3.29 24.82 -1.49
N GLY A 148 4.14 24.00 -0.85
CA GLY A 148 3.91 22.58 -0.60
C GLY A 148 4.29 21.65 -1.76
N SER A 149 4.79 22.18 -2.89
CA SER A 149 5.36 21.37 -3.96
C SER A 149 6.69 20.74 -3.54
N MET A 150 6.99 19.55 -4.06
CA MET A 150 8.29 18.92 -3.83
C MET A 150 9.34 19.54 -4.76
N LYS A 151 10.54 19.78 -4.23
CA LYS A 151 11.67 20.30 -5.02
C LYS A 151 12.16 19.26 -6.02
N ASP A 152 12.82 19.75 -7.06
CA ASP A 152 13.57 18.90 -7.98
C ASP A 152 14.82 18.37 -7.27
N SER A 153 14.82 17.07 -6.95
CA SER A 153 15.87 16.41 -6.19
C SER A 153 15.87 14.90 -6.41
N ASP A 154 16.96 14.23 -6.06
CA ASP A 154 17.07 12.77 -6.12
C ASP A 154 15.95 12.05 -5.36
N TYR A 155 15.38 12.68 -4.32
CA TYR A 155 14.23 12.14 -3.60
C TYR A 155 12.96 12.17 -4.43
N ARG A 156 12.77 13.22 -5.24
CA ARG A 156 11.63 13.33 -6.17
C ARG A 156 11.79 12.33 -7.31
N ASP A 157 12.99 12.21 -7.89
CA ASP A 157 13.29 11.20 -8.90
C ASP A 157 12.98 9.79 -8.40
N ARG A 158 13.36 9.49 -7.15
CA ARG A 158 13.00 8.21 -6.52
C ARG A 158 11.48 8.02 -6.40
N ILE A 159 10.70 9.06 -6.08
CA ILE A 159 9.24 8.94 -6.04
C ILE A 159 8.69 8.65 -7.44
N VAL A 160 9.24 9.28 -8.49
CA VAL A 160 8.88 8.99 -9.87
C VAL A 160 9.14 7.53 -10.20
N ASP A 161 10.33 7.00 -9.91
CA ASP A 161 10.67 5.58 -10.14
C ASP A 161 9.70 4.63 -9.44
N VAL A 162 9.36 4.92 -8.17
CA VAL A 162 8.46 4.08 -7.36
C VAL A 162 7.03 4.11 -7.92
N MET A 163 6.53 5.27 -8.34
CA MET A 163 5.20 5.39 -8.94
C MET A 163 5.14 4.74 -10.32
N GLU A 164 6.21 4.86 -11.12
CA GLU A 164 6.32 4.20 -12.42
C GLU A 164 6.29 2.68 -12.26
N GLU A 165 7.10 2.14 -11.34
CA GLU A 165 7.13 0.71 -11.04
C GLU A 165 5.77 0.22 -10.51
N LEU A 166 5.13 0.97 -9.60
CA LEU A 166 3.80 0.64 -9.11
C LEU A 166 2.79 0.57 -10.25
N PHE A 167 2.78 1.58 -11.12
CA PHE A 167 1.85 1.67 -12.25
C PHE A 167 2.00 0.47 -13.18
N ARG A 168 3.23 0.17 -13.62
CA ARG A 168 3.54 -0.97 -14.50
C ARG A 168 3.16 -2.30 -13.86
N MET A 169 3.50 -2.51 -12.58
CA MET A 169 3.17 -3.74 -11.86
C MET A 169 1.66 -3.90 -11.68
N THR A 170 0.93 -2.80 -11.47
CA THR A 170 -0.53 -2.85 -11.33
C THR A 170 -1.18 -3.28 -12.62
N LEU A 171 -0.77 -2.72 -13.76
CA LEU A 171 -1.25 -3.13 -15.08
C LEU A 171 -0.95 -4.61 -15.38
N LEU A 172 0.23 -5.11 -14.98
CA LEU A 172 0.61 -6.49 -15.19
C LEU A 172 -0.25 -7.48 -14.36
N LEU A 173 -0.59 -7.12 -13.13
CA LEU A 173 -1.18 -8.05 -12.17
C LEU A 173 -2.72 -7.95 -12.05
N ARG A 174 -3.33 -6.80 -12.36
CA ARG A 174 -4.75 -6.54 -12.08
C ARG A 174 -5.70 -7.57 -12.71
N ASP A 175 -5.39 -8.03 -13.93
CA ASP A 175 -6.20 -9.00 -14.67
C ASP A 175 -5.80 -10.46 -14.37
N GLN A 176 -4.85 -10.68 -13.46
CA GLN A 176 -4.30 -11.99 -13.10
C GLN A 176 -4.60 -12.38 -11.65
N SER A 177 -5.39 -11.58 -10.92
CA SER A 177 -5.63 -11.77 -9.49
C SER A 177 -6.20 -13.16 -9.16
N ASP A 178 -7.18 -13.64 -9.92
CA ASP A 178 -7.79 -14.96 -9.69
C ASP A 178 -6.76 -16.08 -9.86
N PHE A 179 -5.94 -16.01 -10.90
CA PHE A 179 -4.85 -16.97 -11.11
C PHE A 179 -3.81 -16.92 -9.98
N LEU A 180 -3.35 -15.73 -9.59
CA LEU A 180 -2.32 -15.54 -8.57
C LEU A 180 -2.79 -15.90 -7.17
N THR A 181 -4.10 -15.86 -6.93
CA THR A 181 -4.70 -16.14 -5.63
C THR A 181 -5.34 -17.52 -5.53
N HIS A 182 -5.39 -18.27 -6.63
CA HIS A 182 -5.82 -19.67 -6.67
C HIS A 182 -4.80 -20.59 -5.97
N ARG A 183 -5.00 -20.82 -4.68
CA ARG A 183 -4.06 -21.56 -3.83
C ARG A 183 -4.45 -23.03 -3.70
N PHE A 184 -3.44 -23.88 -3.81
CA PHE A 184 -3.54 -25.32 -3.49
C PHE A 184 -4.23 -25.61 -2.16
N SER A 185 -3.86 -24.92 -1.08
CA SER A 185 -4.42 -25.17 0.26
C SER A 185 -5.92 -24.87 0.35
N GLU A 186 -6.43 -24.00 -0.51
CA GLU A 186 -7.83 -23.57 -0.56
C GLU A 186 -8.64 -24.39 -1.59
N HIS A 187 -7.97 -25.10 -2.52
CA HIS A 187 -8.56 -25.81 -3.66
C HIS A 187 -8.02 -27.23 -3.82
N LYS A 188 -7.72 -27.95 -2.72
CA LYS A 188 -7.00 -29.24 -2.77
C LYS A 188 -7.59 -30.25 -3.76
N GLU A 189 -8.92 -30.27 -3.87
CA GLU A 189 -9.67 -31.15 -4.78
C GLU A 189 -9.30 -30.92 -6.26
N ASP A 190 -9.12 -29.66 -6.68
CA ASP A 190 -8.70 -29.30 -8.05
C ASP A 190 -7.31 -29.81 -8.41
N TYR A 191 -6.49 -30.09 -7.39
CA TYR A 191 -5.13 -30.59 -7.54
C TYR A 191 -5.04 -32.10 -7.28
N GLN A 192 -6.13 -32.77 -6.87
CA GLN A 192 -6.14 -34.20 -6.54
C GLN A 192 -5.73 -35.06 -7.75
N GLN A 193 -6.19 -34.71 -8.96
CA GLN A 193 -5.79 -35.39 -10.20
C GLN A 193 -4.30 -35.22 -10.56
N LYS A 194 -3.63 -34.17 -10.05
CA LYS A 194 -2.19 -33.93 -10.25
C LYS A 194 -1.33 -34.54 -9.14
N ILE A 195 -1.90 -34.88 -7.97
CA ILE A 195 -1.18 -35.52 -6.86
C ILE A 195 -0.88 -37.00 -7.17
N ASP A 196 -1.73 -37.66 -7.96
CA ASP A 196 -1.52 -39.05 -8.41
C ASP A 196 -0.49 -39.17 -9.55
N SER A 197 0.15 -38.07 -9.94
CA SER A 197 1.28 -37.99 -10.87
C SER A 197 2.40 -37.15 -10.26
N ASP A 198 3.67 -37.44 -10.55
CA ASP A 198 4.75 -36.57 -10.09
C ASP A 198 4.62 -35.14 -10.66
N LEU A 199 5.38 -34.17 -10.13
CA LEU A 199 5.40 -32.76 -10.58
C LEU A 199 5.66 -32.59 -12.10
N TYR A 200 6.02 -33.66 -12.81
CA TYR A 200 6.26 -33.72 -14.26
C TYR A 200 5.31 -34.68 -15.01
N GLY A 201 4.22 -35.15 -14.38
CA GLY A 201 3.21 -35.99 -15.02
C GLY A 201 3.58 -37.46 -15.18
N ARG A 202 4.57 -38.01 -14.46
CA ARG A 202 4.84 -39.46 -14.44
C ARG A 202 4.04 -40.13 -13.33
N SER A 203 3.40 -41.25 -13.67
CA SER A 203 2.73 -42.12 -12.71
C SER A 203 3.74 -42.60 -11.67
N ILE A 204 3.47 -42.35 -10.38
CA ILE A 204 4.19 -43.00 -9.28
C ILE A 204 3.62 -44.42 -9.19
N LYS A 205 4.25 -45.38 -9.86
CA LYS A 205 4.08 -46.81 -9.62
C LYS A 205 5.28 -47.34 -8.85
#